data_AF-A0A8I1TJU9-F1
#
_entry.id   AF-A0A8I1TJU9-F1
#
_cell.length_a   1.000
_cell.length_b   1.000
_cell.length_c   1.000
_cell.angle_alpha   90.00
_cell.angle_beta   90.00
_cell.angle_gamma   90.00
#
_symmetry.space_group_name_H-M   'P 1'
#
loop_
_entity.id
_entity.type
_entity.pdbx_description
1 polymer ?
#
loop_
_entity_poly.entity_id
_entity_poly.type
_entity_poly.pdbx_seq_one_letter_code
_entity_poly.pdbx_strand_id
1 'polypeptide(L)'
;MTAVPEIRGSGPVVPFAGRSQPRTGPARIVAVADTLTELRRPESDLARILAGVGTADLLVACDDVVSGRPAPAAPTPLFSYLDYPDYDDPDLADAADEWVAPAPRAPGPDERVSGDDVLELPGVHLHRLGLRGVTAGSEDDLVAAMSELVGFDPEPGVYCLAPVASADDPSRAVLISAMERIAQVYGLPMLRYRCLELSIVPCKG
;
A
#
# COMPACT_ATOMS: atom_id res chain seq x y z
N MET A 1 46.73 -17.14 50.91
CA MET A 1 45.64 -17.75 50.13
C MET A 1 44.62 -16.69 49.84
N THR A 2 44.55 -16.21 48.60
CA THR A 2 43.35 -15.68 47.94
C THR A 2 43.72 -15.45 46.48
N ALA A 3 43.35 -16.40 45.63
CA ALA A 3 43.51 -16.32 44.19
C ALA A 3 42.38 -15.48 43.60
N VAL A 4 42.71 -14.55 42.70
CA VAL A 4 41.76 -13.81 41.88
C VAL A 4 41.74 -14.49 40.50
N PRO A 5 40.59 -14.95 39.98
CA PRO A 5 40.53 -15.49 38.62
C PRO A 5 40.36 -14.34 37.60
N GLU A 6 41.28 -14.26 36.64
CA GLU A 6 41.11 -13.49 35.42
C GLU A 6 40.07 -14.20 34.53
N ILE A 7 38.92 -13.56 34.28
CA ILE A 7 37.93 -14.05 33.33
C ILE A 7 38.26 -13.42 31.96
N ARG A 8 39.08 -14.11 31.17
CA ARG A 8 39.16 -13.88 29.72
C ARG A 8 37.97 -14.54 29.03
N GLY A 9 36.88 -13.79 28.88
CA GLY A 9 35.76 -14.17 28.01
C GLY A 9 36.07 -13.84 26.55
N SER A 10 36.99 -14.58 25.93
CA SER A 10 37.16 -14.56 24.47
C SER A 10 36.25 -15.64 23.86
N GLY A 11 35.00 -15.27 23.61
CA GLY A 11 34.13 -16.06 22.74
C GLY A 11 34.57 -15.91 21.27
N PRO A 12 34.50 -16.95 20.45
CA PRO A 12 34.81 -16.82 19.03
C PRO A 12 33.78 -15.88 18.39
N VAL A 13 34.25 -14.74 17.89
CA VAL A 13 33.52 -13.92 16.93
C VAL A 13 33.38 -14.78 15.68
N VAL A 14 32.18 -15.31 15.43
CA VAL A 14 31.84 -15.92 14.15
C VAL A 14 31.81 -14.77 13.14
N PRO A 15 32.74 -14.68 12.17
CA PRO A 15 32.61 -13.68 11.14
C PRO A 15 31.37 -14.04 10.32
N PHE A 16 30.39 -13.15 10.29
CA PHE A 16 29.26 -13.25 9.37
C PHE A 16 29.83 -13.05 7.96
N ALA A 17 30.17 -14.14 7.28
CA ALA A 17 30.59 -14.13 5.89
C ALA A 17 29.36 -13.93 4.98
N GLY A 18 28.75 -12.76 5.06
CA GLY A 18 27.73 -12.32 4.11
C GLY A 18 28.42 -11.78 2.86
N ARG A 19 28.79 -12.69 1.95
CA ARG A 19 29.36 -12.38 0.65
C ARG A 19 28.53 -11.29 -0.06
N SER A 20 29.14 -10.12 -0.28
CA SER A 20 28.76 -9.19 -1.34
C SER A 20 29.11 -9.82 -2.70
N GLN A 21 28.42 -10.90 -3.07
CA GLN A 21 28.44 -11.33 -4.46
C GLN A 21 27.67 -10.27 -5.26
N PRO A 22 28.24 -9.73 -6.35
CA PRO A 22 27.44 -8.98 -7.31
C PRO A 22 26.39 -9.94 -7.86
N ARG A 23 25.14 -9.76 -7.44
CA ARG A 23 24.01 -10.61 -7.81
C ARG A 23 23.60 -10.27 -9.23
N THR A 24 23.84 -11.21 -10.15
CA THR A 24 23.61 -11.07 -11.60
C THR A 24 22.23 -11.59 -12.03
N GLY A 25 21.20 -11.27 -11.26
CA GLY A 25 19.79 -11.52 -11.64
C GLY A 25 19.07 -10.19 -11.91
N PRO A 26 17.95 -10.19 -12.64
CA PRO A 26 17.14 -8.99 -12.78
C PRO A 26 16.68 -8.52 -11.39
N ALA A 27 17.03 -7.29 -11.01
CA ALA A 27 16.64 -6.75 -9.71
C ALA A 27 15.14 -6.50 -9.70
N ARG A 28 14.46 -7.05 -8.68
CA ARG A 28 13.05 -6.75 -8.38
C ARG A 28 12.97 -5.73 -7.27
N ILE A 29 12.17 -4.68 -7.45
CA ILE A 29 11.92 -3.69 -6.40
C ILE A 29 10.53 -3.90 -5.79
N VAL A 30 10.43 -3.88 -4.47
CA VAL A 30 9.16 -3.69 -3.75
C VAL A 30 9.20 -2.28 -3.16
N ALA A 31 8.32 -1.41 -3.65
CA ALA A 31 8.27 0.00 -3.31
C ALA A 31 6.98 0.35 -2.57
N VAL A 32 7.03 1.40 -1.75
CA VAL A 32 5.86 1.97 -1.10
C VAL A 32 5.81 3.48 -1.36
N ALA A 33 4.60 3.99 -1.63
CA ALA A 33 4.31 5.42 -1.74
C ALA A 33 3.02 5.75 -0.96
N ASP A 34 2.91 6.99 -0.47
CA ASP A 34 1.68 7.42 0.20
C ASP A 34 0.53 7.52 -0.80
N THR A 35 0.77 8.22 -1.92
CA THR A 35 -0.23 8.40 -2.99
C THR A 35 0.38 8.21 -4.37
N LEU A 36 -0.48 7.96 -5.37
CA LEU A 36 -0.03 7.82 -6.76
C LEU A 36 0.48 9.15 -7.33
N THR A 37 0.09 10.29 -6.72
CA THR A 37 0.60 11.60 -7.11
C THR A 37 2.12 11.72 -7.01
N GLU A 38 2.79 11.02 -6.07
CA GLU A 38 4.26 11.03 -5.96
C GLU A 38 4.96 10.56 -7.25
N LEU A 39 4.34 9.60 -7.92
CA LEU A 39 4.85 8.99 -9.14
C LEU A 39 4.55 9.86 -10.37
N ARG A 40 3.41 10.57 -10.37
CA ARG A 40 2.96 11.46 -11.44
C ARG A 40 3.68 12.82 -11.46
N ARG A 41 4.46 13.14 -10.42
CA ARG A 41 5.20 14.41 -10.35
C ARG A 41 6.25 14.50 -11.45
N PRO A 42 6.41 15.68 -12.09
CA PRO A 42 7.57 15.96 -12.92
C PRO A 42 8.85 15.66 -12.13
N GLU A 43 9.82 15.02 -12.80
CA GLU A 43 11.12 14.66 -12.21
C GLU A 43 11.07 13.72 -11.00
N SER A 44 9.93 13.06 -10.77
CA SER A 44 9.74 12.09 -9.68
C SER A 44 10.90 11.11 -9.60
N ASP A 45 11.60 11.11 -8.46
CA ASP A 45 12.72 10.21 -8.21
C ASP A 45 12.23 8.75 -8.20
N LEU A 46 11.03 8.53 -7.64
CA LEU A 46 10.35 7.24 -7.69
C LEU A 46 10.13 6.78 -9.13
N ALA A 47 9.57 7.64 -10.00
CA ALA A 47 9.35 7.29 -11.41
C ALA A 47 10.66 6.98 -12.14
N ARG A 48 11.72 7.77 -11.89
CA ARG A 48 13.05 7.56 -12.49
C ARG A 48 13.67 6.24 -12.06
N ILE A 49 13.55 5.88 -10.78
CA ILE A 49 14.06 4.60 -10.27
C ILE A 49 13.27 3.45 -10.88
N LEU A 50 11.94 3.51 -10.84
CA LEU A 50 11.06 2.45 -11.34
C LEU A 50 11.19 2.24 -12.86
N ALA A 51 11.42 3.29 -13.64
CA ALA A 51 11.69 3.18 -15.09
C ALA A 51 13.04 2.50 -15.40
N GLY A 52 13.98 2.51 -14.46
CA GLY A 52 15.32 1.96 -14.62
C GLY A 52 15.46 0.50 -14.15
N VAL A 53 14.44 -0.07 -13.50
CA VAL A 53 14.44 -1.46 -13.04
C VAL A 53 13.61 -2.37 -13.91
N GLY A 54 13.99 -3.64 -13.97
CA GLY A 54 13.33 -4.63 -14.84
C GLY A 54 11.94 -5.05 -14.34
N THR A 55 11.74 -5.13 -13.02
CA THR A 55 10.45 -5.49 -12.43
C THR A 55 10.27 -4.76 -11.09
N ALA A 56 9.10 -4.19 -10.86
CA ALA A 56 8.78 -3.56 -9.59
C ALA A 56 7.33 -3.77 -9.18
N ASP A 57 7.11 -3.95 -7.89
CA ASP A 57 5.80 -3.95 -7.24
C ASP A 57 5.69 -2.68 -6.40
N LEU A 58 4.80 -1.78 -6.77
CA LEU A 58 4.57 -0.52 -6.06
C LEU A 58 3.26 -0.62 -5.28
N LEU A 59 3.36 -0.56 -3.95
CA LEU A 59 2.22 -0.39 -3.06
C LEU A 59 1.91 1.10 -2.87
N VAL A 60 0.69 1.50 -3.24
CA VAL A 60 0.14 2.83 -2.96
C VAL A 60 -0.77 2.73 -1.75
N ALA A 61 -0.38 3.41 -0.65
CA ALA A 61 -1.07 3.31 0.63
C ALA A 61 -2.47 3.94 0.58
N CYS A 62 -2.57 5.17 0.07
CA CYS A 62 -3.79 5.96 0.00
C CYS A 62 -4.27 6.13 -1.44
N ASP A 63 -5.57 6.05 -1.66
CA ASP A 63 -6.14 6.43 -2.94
C ASP A 63 -6.05 7.95 -3.14
N ASP A 64 -5.69 8.37 -4.36
CA ASP A 64 -5.89 9.74 -4.81
C ASP A 64 -7.39 10.03 -4.67
N VAL A 65 -7.78 10.83 -3.68
CA VAL A 65 -9.18 11.19 -3.47
C VAL A 65 -9.62 12.01 -4.70
N VAL A 66 -10.24 11.34 -5.68
CA VAL A 66 -11.08 12.02 -6.65
C VAL A 66 -12.24 12.57 -5.82
N SER A 67 -12.20 13.86 -5.50
CA SER A 67 -13.21 14.61 -4.74
C SER A 67 -14.60 14.68 -5.41
N GLY A 68 -15.00 13.66 -6.17
CA GLY A 68 -16.27 13.58 -6.89
C GLY A 68 -17.22 12.49 -6.41
N ARG A 69 -16.80 11.55 -5.55
CA ARG A 69 -17.71 10.51 -5.03
C ARG A 69 -18.16 10.90 -3.62
N PRO A 70 -19.42 11.33 -3.39
CA PRO A 70 -19.93 11.44 -2.04
C PRO A 70 -19.77 10.08 -1.37
N ALA A 71 -19.26 10.08 -0.13
CA ALA A 71 -19.20 8.87 0.68
C ALA A 71 -20.57 8.17 0.61
N PRO A 72 -20.64 6.83 0.46
CA PRO A 72 -21.90 6.16 0.62
C PRO A 72 -22.45 6.57 1.98
N ALA A 73 -23.64 7.20 1.97
CA ALA A 73 -24.35 7.53 3.20
C ALA A 73 -24.31 6.29 4.09
N ALA A 74 -24.04 6.50 5.38
CA ALA A 74 -23.98 5.45 6.38
C ALA A 74 -25.07 4.39 6.13
N PRO A 75 -24.77 3.10 6.27
CA PRO A 75 -25.77 2.06 6.03
C PRO A 75 -27.00 2.40 6.84
N THR A 76 -28.09 2.72 6.14
CA THR A 76 -29.41 2.80 6.74
C THR A 76 -29.58 1.53 7.53
N PRO A 77 -29.87 1.57 8.84
CA PRO A 77 -30.08 0.35 9.61
C PRO A 77 -31.26 -0.39 8.99
N LEU A 78 -30.95 -1.43 8.21
CA LEU A 78 -31.90 -2.42 7.79
C LEU A 78 -32.34 -3.18 9.05
N PHE A 79 -33.65 -3.19 9.27
CA PHE A 79 -34.39 -3.92 10.30
C PHE A 79 -34.55 -3.23 11.67
N SER A 80 -35.49 -2.28 11.74
CA SER A 80 -36.32 -2.11 12.94
C SER A 80 -37.37 -3.24 12.97
N TYR A 81 -37.07 -4.33 13.68
CA TYR A 81 -37.94 -5.51 13.81
C TYR A 81 -39.01 -5.31 14.91
N LEU A 82 -39.68 -4.15 14.93
CA LEU A 82 -40.65 -3.79 15.98
C LEU A 82 -41.92 -3.12 15.45
N ASP A 83 -42.30 -3.39 14.20
CA ASP A 83 -43.62 -3.03 13.70
C ASP A 83 -44.17 -4.17 12.83
N TYR A 84 -44.47 -5.29 13.49
CA TYR A 84 -45.27 -6.36 12.91
C TYR A 84 -46.74 -6.01 13.19
N PRO A 85 -47.53 -5.58 12.19
CA PRO A 85 -48.97 -5.57 12.36
C PRO A 85 -49.45 -7.02 12.46
N ASP A 86 -50.29 -7.26 13.46
CA ASP A 86 -50.97 -8.54 13.72
C ASP A 86 -51.85 -8.86 12.50
N TYR A 87 -51.43 -9.83 11.68
CA TYR A 87 -52.23 -10.33 10.55
C TYR A 87 -53.05 -11.53 11.03
N ASP A 88 -54.21 -11.24 11.61
CA ASP A 88 -55.34 -12.18 11.66
C ASP A 88 -56.35 -11.75 10.58
N ASP A 89 -56.14 -12.21 9.34
CA ASP A 89 -57.22 -12.31 8.34
C ASP A 89 -56.91 -13.40 7.30
N PRO A 90 -57.63 -14.54 7.32
CA PRO A 90 -57.42 -15.61 6.36
C PRO A 90 -58.41 -15.50 5.18
N ASP A 91 -58.19 -14.61 4.20
CA ASP A 91 -58.90 -14.73 2.90
C ASP A 91 -58.37 -13.88 1.72
N LEU A 92 -57.09 -14.03 1.35
CA LEU A 92 -56.63 -13.58 0.02
C LEU A 92 -55.79 -14.66 -0.66
N ALA A 93 -56.49 -15.58 -1.31
CA ALA A 93 -55.97 -16.30 -2.46
C ALA A 93 -55.70 -15.31 -3.62
N ASP A 94 -54.62 -15.59 -4.35
CA ASP A 94 -54.31 -15.04 -5.68
C ASP A 94 -53.81 -13.58 -5.78
N ALA A 95 -52.53 -13.37 -5.47
CA ALA A 95 -51.65 -12.49 -6.25
C ALA A 95 -50.19 -12.87 -5.98
N ALA A 96 -49.63 -13.78 -6.77
CA ALA A 96 -48.19 -13.93 -6.88
C ALA A 96 -47.64 -12.68 -7.58
N ASP A 97 -47.33 -11.65 -6.80
CA ASP A 97 -46.62 -10.46 -7.27
C ASP A 97 -45.15 -10.87 -7.48
N GLU A 98 -44.87 -11.32 -8.70
CA GLU A 98 -43.55 -11.71 -9.17
C GLU A 98 -42.61 -10.51 -9.05
N TRP A 99 -41.74 -10.54 -8.05
CA TRP A 99 -40.69 -9.53 -7.86
C TRP A 99 -39.73 -9.57 -9.06
N VAL A 100 -40.03 -8.79 -10.10
CA VAL A 100 -39.15 -8.61 -11.26
C VAL A 100 -38.01 -7.69 -10.84
N ALA A 101 -36.82 -8.27 -10.67
CA ALA A 101 -35.61 -7.49 -10.43
C ALA A 101 -35.40 -6.49 -11.57
N PRO A 102 -35.18 -5.19 -11.29
CA PRO A 102 -34.91 -4.22 -12.33
C PRO A 102 -33.64 -4.62 -13.09
N ALA A 103 -33.71 -4.61 -14.42
CA ALA A 103 -32.57 -4.95 -15.28
C ALA A 103 -31.34 -4.10 -14.90
N PRO A 104 -30.13 -4.69 -14.84
CA PRO A 104 -28.93 -3.95 -14.53
C PRO A 104 -28.79 -2.77 -15.48
N ARG A 105 -28.67 -1.56 -14.91
CA ARG A 105 -28.48 -0.33 -15.67
C ARG A 105 -27.21 -0.50 -16.50
N ALA A 106 -27.32 -0.39 -17.83
CA ALA A 106 -26.13 -0.37 -18.68
C ALA A 106 -25.25 0.81 -18.22
N PRO A 107 -23.96 0.59 -17.94
CA PRO A 107 -23.09 1.66 -17.48
C PRO A 107 -23.07 2.77 -18.52
N GLY A 108 -23.25 4.00 -18.06
CA GLY A 108 -23.24 5.17 -18.93
C GLY A 108 -21.86 5.35 -19.58
N PRO A 109 -21.77 6.09 -20.71
CA PRO A 109 -20.48 6.39 -21.34
C PRO A 109 -19.51 7.13 -20.40
N ASP A 110 -20.02 7.77 -19.34
CA ASP A 110 -19.24 8.47 -18.32
C ASP A 110 -18.83 7.61 -17.10
N GLU A 111 -19.27 6.35 -17.00
CA GLU A 111 -18.88 5.44 -15.91
C GLU A 111 -17.57 4.66 -16.18
N ARG A 112 -16.92 4.94 -17.32
CA ARG A 112 -15.73 4.21 -17.80
C ARG A 112 -14.46 5.03 -17.90
N VAL A 113 -14.37 6.15 -17.18
CA VAL A 113 -13.05 6.72 -16.87
C VAL A 113 -12.68 6.26 -15.46
N SER A 114 -12.42 4.96 -15.32
CA SER A 114 -11.57 4.47 -14.24
C SER A 114 -10.29 5.29 -14.30
N GLY A 115 -9.82 5.80 -13.16
CA GLY A 115 -8.61 6.63 -13.03
C GLY A 115 -7.29 5.90 -13.35
N ASP A 116 -7.35 4.93 -14.27
CA ASP A 116 -6.27 4.22 -14.92
C ASP A 116 -5.72 5.04 -16.10
N ASP A 117 -5.68 6.37 -15.99
CA ASP A 117 -4.98 7.21 -16.97
C ASP A 117 -3.46 7.08 -16.72
N VAL A 118 -2.99 5.94 -17.24
CA VAL A 118 -1.74 5.61 -17.91
C VAL A 118 -0.51 6.25 -17.31
N LEU A 119 -0.08 5.67 -16.19
CA LEU A 119 1.33 5.66 -15.88
C LEU A 119 1.91 4.31 -16.31
N GLU A 120 2.05 4.12 -17.63
CA GLU A 120 2.64 2.93 -18.24
C GLU A 120 4.16 2.94 -18.03
N LEU A 121 4.59 2.61 -16.81
CA LEU A 121 5.96 2.24 -16.54
C LEU A 121 6.11 0.74 -16.84
N PRO A 122 6.88 0.35 -17.87
CA PRO A 122 7.03 -1.05 -18.23
C PRO A 122 7.67 -1.82 -17.06
N GLY A 123 7.09 -2.97 -16.72
CA GLY A 123 7.56 -3.81 -15.62
C GLY A 123 7.14 -3.36 -14.21
N VAL A 124 6.30 -2.32 -14.08
CA VAL A 124 5.74 -1.90 -12.79
C VAL A 124 4.34 -2.48 -12.59
N HIS A 125 4.15 -3.21 -11.50
CA HIS A 125 2.86 -3.69 -11.01
C HIS A 125 2.39 -2.80 -9.87
N LEU A 126 1.22 -2.20 -10.02
CA LEU A 126 0.66 -1.28 -9.03
C LEU A 126 -0.35 -2.01 -8.14
N HIS A 127 -0.17 -1.87 -6.83
CA HIS A 127 -1.01 -2.44 -5.78
C HIS A 127 -1.57 -1.31 -4.92
N ARG A 128 -2.83 -1.40 -4.50
CA ARG A 128 -3.50 -0.35 -3.70
C ARG A 128 -3.96 -0.92 -2.37
N LEU A 129 -3.61 -0.24 -1.28
CA LEU A 129 -4.10 -0.60 0.06
C LEU A 129 -5.46 0.05 0.38
N GLY A 130 -5.76 1.19 -0.23
CA GLY A 130 -7.06 1.86 -0.09
C GLY A 130 -7.27 2.57 1.26
N LEU A 131 -6.17 2.99 1.92
CA LEU A 131 -6.26 3.77 3.14
C LEU A 131 -6.82 5.17 2.85
N ARG A 132 -7.54 5.75 3.81
CA ARG A 132 -8.00 7.14 3.76
C ARG A 132 -6.91 8.15 4.09
N GLY A 133 -5.83 7.67 4.71
CA GLY A 133 -4.68 8.41 5.17
C GLY A 133 -3.79 7.46 5.97
N VAL A 134 -2.48 7.61 5.85
CA VAL A 134 -1.53 6.82 6.65
C VAL A 134 -1.49 7.40 8.07
N THR A 135 -1.73 6.53 9.05
CA THR A 135 -1.66 6.89 10.47
C THR A 135 -0.75 5.90 11.20
N ALA A 136 -0.42 6.18 12.47
CA ALA A 136 0.37 5.24 13.28
C ALA A 136 -0.29 3.84 13.39
N GLY A 137 -1.62 3.76 13.32
CA GLY A 137 -2.34 2.48 13.32
C GLY A 137 -2.28 1.70 12.01
N SER A 138 -1.75 2.30 10.94
CA SER A 138 -1.69 1.70 9.61
C SER A 138 -0.43 0.84 9.38
N GLU A 139 0.53 0.84 10.32
CA GLU A 139 1.82 0.15 10.13
C GLU A 139 1.64 -1.35 9.89
N ASP A 140 0.81 -2.04 10.69
CA ASP A 140 0.62 -3.48 10.57
C ASP A 140 -0.08 -3.87 9.25
N ASP A 141 -1.01 -3.04 8.75
CA ASP A 141 -1.65 -3.25 7.44
C ASP A 141 -0.65 -3.07 6.29
N LEU A 142 0.22 -2.06 6.38
CA LEU A 142 1.30 -1.82 5.42
C LEU A 142 2.29 -2.99 5.42
N VAL A 143 2.67 -3.50 6.59
CA VAL A 143 3.56 -4.66 6.73
C VAL A 143 2.89 -5.91 6.15
N ALA A 144 1.60 -6.14 6.42
CA ALA A 144 0.89 -7.29 5.87
C ALA A 144 0.86 -7.25 4.34
N ALA A 145 0.47 -6.11 3.75
CA ALA A 145 0.43 -5.94 2.31
C ALA A 145 1.81 -6.10 1.66
N MET A 146 2.85 -5.46 2.22
CA MET A 146 4.21 -5.62 1.69
C MET A 146 4.75 -7.04 1.85
N SER A 147 4.39 -7.76 2.92
CA SER A 147 4.78 -9.16 3.10
C SER A 147 4.18 -10.05 2.02
N GLU A 148 2.94 -9.79 1.61
CA GLU A 148 2.30 -10.46 0.48
C GLU A 148 3.06 -10.19 -0.83
N LEU A 149 3.45 -8.93 -1.07
CA LEU A 149 4.23 -8.57 -2.26
C LEU A 149 5.61 -9.21 -2.27
N VAL A 150 6.34 -9.20 -1.14
CA VAL A 150 7.65 -9.84 -1.05
C VAL A 150 7.53 -11.34 -1.27
N GLY A 151 6.48 -11.96 -0.73
CA GLY A 151 6.25 -13.40 -0.78
C GLY A 151 7.09 -14.16 0.25
N PHE A 152 6.90 -15.48 0.31
CA PHE A 152 7.67 -16.35 1.18
C PHE A 152 9.01 -16.70 0.53
N ASP A 153 10.12 -16.54 1.26
CA ASP A 153 11.50 -16.80 0.80
C ASP A 153 11.85 -16.07 -0.52
N PRO A 154 11.94 -14.73 -0.50
CA PRO A 154 12.15 -13.95 -1.71
C PRO A 154 13.46 -14.32 -2.40
N GLU A 155 13.42 -14.41 -3.73
CA GLU A 155 14.60 -14.74 -4.53
C GLU A 155 15.75 -13.73 -4.32
N PRO A 156 17.01 -14.15 -4.51
CA PRO A 156 18.14 -13.23 -4.46
C PRO A 156 17.99 -12.11 -5.49
N GLY A 157 18.02 -10.85 -5.04
CA GLY A 157 17.90 -9.69 -5.92
C GLY A 157 16.63 -8.87 -5.75
N VAL A 158 15.81 -9.17 -4.73
CA VAL A 158 14.73 -8.29 -4.27
C VAL A 158 15.30 -7.16 -3.41
N TYR A 159 14.83 -5.93 -3.65
CA TYR A 159 15.19 -4.73 -2.90
C TYR A 159 13.93 -4.01 -2.41
N CYS A 160 13.99 -3.49 -1.19
CA CYS A 160 12.99 -2.59 -0.64
C CYS A 160 13.27 -1.15 -1.09
N LEU A 161 12.25 -0.39 -1.49
CA LEU A 161 12.38 1.02 -1.85
C LEU A 161 11.42 1.87 -1.01
N ALA A 162 11.98 2.67 -0.10
CA ALA A 162 11.24 3.57 0.78
C ALA A 162 11.50 5.04 0.46
N PRO A 163 10.59 5.95 0.83
CA PRO A 163 10.87 7.38 0.77
C PRO A 163 11.98 7.77 1.77
N VAL A 164 12.66 8.89 1.48
CA VAL A 164 13.56 9.56 2.44
C VAL A 164 12.73 10.24 3.53
N ALA A 165 13.17 10.11 4.78
CA ALA A 165 12.50 10.73 5.93
C ALA A 165 12.35 12.26 5.77
N SER A 166 11.20 12.78 6.18
CA SER A 166 10.95 14.22 6.36
C SER A 166 10.38 14.43 7.75
N ALA A 167 10.86 15.45 8.46
CA ALA A 167 10.39 15.77 9.81
C ALA A 167 8.95 16.31 9.80
N ASP A 168 8.52 16.85 8.67
CA ASP A 168 7.22 17.51 8.50
C ASP A 168 6.12 16.54 8.01
N ASP A 169 6.45 15.25 7.84
CA ASP A 169 5.56 14.24 7.24
C ASP A 169 5.47 12.98 8.12
N PRO A 170 4.49 12.92 9.06
CA PRO A 170 4.31 11.76 9.93
C PRO A 170 3.83 10.52 9.18
N SER A 171 3.08 10.69 8.07
CA SER A 171 2.65 9.59 7.20
C SER A 171 3.86 8.86 6.64
N ARG A 172 4.86 9.62 6.18
CA ARG A 172 6.11 9.07 5.65
C ARG A 172 6.91 8.31 6.69
N ALA A 173 6.91 8.77 7.95
CA ALA A 173 7.58 8.04 9.03
C ALA A 173 6.99 6.63 9.21
N VAL A 174 5.67 6.47 9.07
CA VAL A 174 5.01 5.16 9.15
C VAL A 174 5.38 4.26 7.95
N LEU A 175 5.38 4.80 6.72
CA LEU A 175 5.80 4.04 5.53
C LEU A 175 7.25 3.54 5.66
N ILE A 176 8.12 4.39 6.21
CA ILE A 176 9.52 4.05 6.47
C ILE A 176 9.61 2.95 7.54
N SER A 177 8.91 3.09 8.66
CA SER A 177 8.87 2.10 9.74
C SER A 177 8.44 0.73 9.22
N ALA A 178 7.35 0.70 8.45
CA ALA A 178 6.83 -0.52 7.85
C ALA A 178 7.86 -1.16 6.90
N MET A 179 8.50 -0.37 6.02
CA MET A 179 9.48 -0.90 5.07
C MET A 179 10.77 -1.39 5.76
N GLU A 180 11.22 -0.69 6.80
CA GLU A 180 12.35 -1.12 7.63
C GLU A 180 12.08 -2.47 8.29
N ARG A 181 10.86 -2.66 8.81
CA ARG A 181 10.42 -3.93 9.39
C ARG A 181 10.42 -5.06 8.36
N ILE A 182 9.92 -4.81 7.14
CA ILE A 182 9.97 -5.79 6.03
C ILE A 182 11.41 -6.12 5.66
N ALA A 183 12.25 -5.10 5.43
CA ALA A 183 13.65 -5.29 5.08
C ALA A 183 14.39 -6.12 6.15
N GLN A 184 14.10 -5.89 7.43
CA GLN A 184 14.68 -6.64 8.54
C GLN A 184 14.20 -8.09 8.59
N VAL A 185 12.89 -8.33 8.47
CA VAL A 185 12.30 -9.68 8.55
C VAL A 185 12.78 -10.57 7.41
N TYR A 186 12.85 -10.03 6.19
CA TYR A 186 13.22 -10.78 4.99
C TYR A 186 14.71 -10.68 4.64
N GLY A 187 15.50 -9.90 5.39
CA GLY A 187 16.93 -9.70 5.12
C GLY A 187 17.21 -9.01 3.78
N LEU A 188 16.33 -8.10 3.35
CA LEU A 188 16.39 -7.43 2.05
C LEU A 188 17.18 -6.12 2.14
N PRO A 189 17.99 -5.77 1.12
CA PRO A 189 18.63 -4.46 1.07
C PRO A 189 17.59 -3.37 0.82
N MET A 190 17.75 -2.23 1.49
CA MET A 190 16.84 -1.09 1.39
C MET A 190 17.49 0.08 0.65
N LEU A 191 16.75 0.60 -0.33
CA LEU A 191 17.05 1.80 -1.11
C LEU A 191 16.11 2.94 -0.68
N ARG A 192 16.49 4.16 -1.02
CA ARG A 192 15.73 5.37 -0.69
C ARG A 192 15.49 6.24 -1.91
N TYR A 193 14.29 6.81 -2.04
CA TYR A 193 13.96 7.81 -3.05
C TYR A 193 13.52 9.13 -2.43
N ARG A 194 13.73 10.23 -3.15
CA ARG A 194 13.33 11.58 -2.71
C ARG A 194 11.90 11.89 -3.12
N CYS A 195 11.07 12.27 -2.16
CA CYS A 195 9.77 12.89 -2.44
C CYS A 195 9.98 14.38 -2.72
N LEU A 196 9.54 14.87 -3.87
CA LEU A 196 9.59 16.29 -4.20
C LEU A 196 8.47 17.04 -3.50
N GLU A 197 8.79 18.04 -2.68
CA GLU A 197 7.80 18.90 -2.04
C GLU A 197 7.22 19.93 -3.02
N LEU A 198 5.95 20.32 -2.82
CA LEU A 198 5.29 21.30 -3.69
C LEU A 198 5.87 22.69 -3.43
N SER A 199 6.73 23.18 -4.34
CA SER A 199 6.99 24.61 -4.42
C SER A 199 5.86 25.26 -5.23
N ILE A 200 4.99 26.02 -4.55
CA ILE A 200 4.03 26.90 -5.25
C ILE A 200 4.86 27.94 -6.00
N VAL A 201 4.87 27.88 -7.32
CA VAL A 201 5.41 28.98 -8.15
C VAL A 201 4.30 30.04 -8.22
N PRO A 202 4.47 31.23 -7.62
CA PRO A 202 3.50 32.29 -7.82
C PRO A 202 3.50 32.65 -9.32
N CYS A 203 2.40 32.35 -10.01
CA CYS A 203 2.16 32.86 -11.35
C CYS A 203 2.16 34.39 -11.24
N LYS A 204 3.14 35.06 -11.87
CA LYS A 204 3.07 36.50 -12.07
C LYS A 204 1.86 36.77 -12.97
N GLY A 205 0.82 37.36 -12.40
CA GLY A 205 -0.29 37.97 -13.13
C GLY A 205 0.11 39.26 -13.82
#